data_AF-A0A4R2KNB7-F1
#
_entry.id   AF-A0A4R2KNB7-F1
#
_cell.length_a   1.000
_cell.length_b   1.000
_cell.length_c   1.000
_cell.angle_alpha   90.00
_cell.angle_beta   90.00
_cell.angle_gamma   90.00
#
_symmetry.space_group_name_H-M   'P 1'
#
loop_
_entity.id
_entity.type
_entity.pdbx_description
1 polymer ?
#
loop_
_entity_poly.entity_id
_entity_poly.type
_entity_poly.pdbx_seq_one_letter_code
_entity_poly.pdbx_strand_id
1 'polypeptide(L)'
;MKKLLTKAELRAQLAQEMEQYLNQGGAISSVDQGVSGRETGAPFRATTRELFVEPRAERTQIPEVIAALEARRRPPRKAPAPTRKRQRRKVIYDDFGEPLRHVWSDD
;
A
#
# COMPACT_ATOMS: atom_id res chain seq x y z
N MET A 1 -16.58 33.80 -12.47
CA MET A 1 -16.40 32.41 -11.98
C MET A 1 -17.54 32.10 -11.03
N LYS A 2 -18.18 30.92 -11.10
CA LYS A 2 -19.25 30.57 -10.15
C LYS A 2 -18.64 30.39 -8.76
N LYS A 3 -19.19 31.04 -7.74
CA LYS A 3 -18.73 30.90 -6.35
C LYS A 3 -18.88 29.43 -5.93
N LEU A 4 -17.79 28.84 -5.43
CA LEU A 4 -17.83 27.50 -4.85
C LEU A 4 -18.52 27.58 -3.50
N LEU A 5 -19.52 26.72 -3.26
CA LEU A 5 -20.21 26.66 -1.98
C LEU A 5 -19.26 26.13 -0.90
N THR A 6 -19.31 26.76 0.27
CA THR A 6 -18.63 26.26 1.47
C THR A 6 -19.35 25.02 2.01
N LYS A 7 -18.67 24.27 2.88
CA LYS A 7 -19.26 23.11 3.56
C LYS A 7 -20.45 23.49 4.46
N ALA A 8 -20.49 24.71 4.98
CA ALA A 8 -21.61 25.20 5.78
C ALA A 8 -22.84 25.49 4.90
N GLU A 9 -22.63 26.17 3.77
CA GLU A 9 -23.69 26.44 2.78
C GLU A 9 -24.29 25.13 2.24
N LEU A 10 -23.46 24.11 1.94
CA LEU A 10 -23.95 22.79 1.51
C LEU A 10 -24.83 22.09 2.54
N ARG A 11 -24.52 22.22 3.84
CA ARG A 11 -25.34 21.62 4.91
C ARG A 11 -26.67 22.34 5.07
N ALA A 12 -26.66 23.66 4.99
CA ALA A 12 -27.89 24.45 5.06
C ALA A 12 -28.84 24.09 3.89
N GLN A 13 -28.27 23.93 2.69
CA GLN A 13 -29.03 23.50 1.52
C GLN A 13 -29.67 22.11 1.71
N LEU A 14 -28.90 21.11 2.15
CA LEU A 14 -29.43 19.76 2.40
C LEU A 14 -30.53 19.75 3.47
N ALA A 15 -30.39 20.56 4.52
CA ALA A 15 -31.40 20.68 5.56
C ALA A 15 -32.72 21.26 5.01
N GLN A 16 -32.61 22.28 4.16
CA GLN A 16 -33.77 22.91 3.50
C GLN A 16 -34.47 21.93 2.54
N GLU A 17 -33.71 21.18 1.73
CA GLU A 17 -34.26 20.17 0.81
C GLU A 17 -34.99 19.05 1.59
N MET A 18 -34.44 18.62 2.73
CA MET A 18 -35.08 17.64 3.60
C MET A 18 -36.37 18.18 4.22
N GLU A 19 -36.39 19.43 4.70
CA GLU A 19 -37.58 20.06 5.25
C GLU A 19 -38.69 20.23 4.20
N GLN A 20 -38.33 20.65 2.98
CA GLN A 20 -39.27 20.73 1.85
C GLN A 20 -39.89 19.36 1.56
N TYR A 21 -39.08 18.31 1.52
CA TYR A 21 -39.55 16.94 1.33
C TYR A 21 -40.51 16.49 2.43
N LEU A 22 -40.22 16.79 3.70
CA LEU A 22 -41.07 16.42 4.83
C LEU A 22 -42.41 17.20 4.82
N ASN A 23 -42.39 18.47 4.43
CA ASN A 23 -43.57 19.33 4.46
C ASN A 23 -44.50 19.14 3.26
N GLN A 24 -43.93 19.02 2.05
CA GLN A 24 -44.70 18.99 0.79
C GLN A 24 -44.80 17.56 0.20
N GLY A 25 -44.02 16.62 0.73
CA GLY A 25 -43.80 15.33 0.10
C GLY A 25 -42.87 15.43 -1.12
N GLY A 26 -42.52 14.29 -1.70
CA GLY A 26 -41.70 14.23 -2.91
C GLY A 26 -41.35 12.80 -3.30
N ALA A 27 -40.68 12.65 -4.44
CA ALA A 27 -40.14 11.37 -4.88
C ALA A 27 -38.64 11.28 -4.57
N ILE A 28 -38.21 10.18 -3.95
CA ILE A 28 -36.79 9.87 -3.74
C ILE A 28 -36.35 8.92 -4.84
N SER A 29 -35.34 9.30 -5.61
CA SER A 29 -34.68 8.40 -6.55
C SER A 29 -33.72 7.50 -5.78
N SER A 30 -34.08 6.24 -5.58
CA SER A 30 -33.15 5.22 -5.07
C SER A 30 -32.17 4.82 -6.16
N VAL A 31 -30.89 4.72 -5.82
CA VAL A 31 -29.84 4.25 -6.73
C VAL A 31 -29.18 3.05 -6.09
N ASP A 32 -29.07 1.95 -6.86
CA ASP A 32 -28.50 0.71 -6.36
C ASP A 32 -27.02 0.87 -6.00
N GLN A 33 -26.60 0.10 -4.99
CA GLN A 33 -25.21 0.08 -4.56
C GLN A 33 -24.29 -0.40 -5.71
N GLY A 34 -23.19 0.32 -5.93
CA GLY A 34 -22.23 0.00 -6.99
C GLY A 34 -22.53 0.64 -8.35
N VAL A 35 -23.70 1.30 -8.52
CA VAL A 35 -23.96 2.11 -9.71
C VAL A 35 -23.17 3.40 -9.62
N SER A 36 -22.18 3.57 -10.51
CA SER A 36 -21.47 4.84 -10.61
C SER A 36 -22.40 5.91 -11.18
N GLY A 37 -22.34 7.13 -10.67
CA GLY A 37 -23.05 8.29 -11.25
C GLY A 37 -22.50 8.75 -12.61
N ARG A 38 -21.82 7.86 -13.34
CA ARG A 38 -21.19 8.12 -14.64
C ARG A 38 -21.87 7.26 -15.69
N GLU A 39 -22.28 7.91 -16.77
CA GLU A 39 -22.83 7.24 -17.94
C GLU A 39 -21.78 6.27 -18.54
N THR A 40 -22.17 5.02 -18.77
CA THR A 40 -21.32 4.01 -19.41
C THR A 40 -20.94 4.47 -20.81
N GLY A 41 -19.64 4.58 -21.08
CA GLY A 41 -19.10 5.05 -22.37
C GLY A 41 -18.95 6.57 -22.49
N ALA A 42 -19.42 7.37 -21.51
CA ALA A 42 -19.15 8.79 -21.52
C ALA A 42 -17.65 9.06 -21.32
N PRO A 43 -17.07 10.03 -22.05
CA PRO A 43 -15.65 10.34 -21.96
C PRO A 43 -15.24 10.70 -20.53
N PHE A 44 -13.94 10.52 -20.27
CA PHE A 44 -13.10 11.15 -19.23
C PHE A 44 -13.56 12.50 -18.68
N ARG A 45 -14.72 12.69 -18.03
CA ARG A 45 -15.03 13.99 -17.41
C ARG A 45 -14.22 14.04 -16.14
N ALA A 46 -13.00 14.55 -16.23
CA ALA A 46 -12.27 15.00 -15.06
C ALA A 46 -13.24 15.89 -14.29
N THR A 47 -13.69 15.43 -13.12
CA THR A 47 -14.51 16.24 -12.25
C THR A 47 -13.69 17.50 -11.98
N THR A 48 -14.12 18.63 -12.57
CA THR A 48 -13.49 19.95 -12.38
C THR A 48 -13.54 20.41 -10.92
N ARG A 49 -14.21 19.63 -10.08
CA ARG A 49 -14.17 19.73 -8.63
C ARG A 49 -12.87 19.10 -8.14
N GLU A 50 -11.88 19.94 -7.90
CA GLU A 50 -10.76 19.59 -7.03
C GLU A 50 -11.36 19.04 -5.72
N LEU A 51 -11.22 17.73 -5.49
CA LEU A 51 -11.83 17.05 -4.34
C LEU A 51 -11.16 17.48 -3.02
N PHE A 52 -9.99 18.11 -3.10
CA PHE A 52 -9.17 18.55 -1.99
C PHE A 52 -8.63 19.96 -2.29
N VAL A 53 -9.49 20.98 -2.16
CA VAL A 53 -9.12 22.40 -2.31
C VAL A 53 -8.37 22.91 -1.06
N GLU A 54 -8.39 22.16 0.04
CA GLU A 54 -7.76 22.56 1.29
C GLU A 54 -6.23 22.56 1.16
N PRO A 55 -5.53 23.55 1.74
CA PRO A 55 -4.07 23.54 1.81
C PRO A 55 -3.61 22.29 2.57
N ARG A 56 -2.44 21.76 2.19
CA ARG A 56 -1.89 20.55 2.79
C ARG A 56 -1.75 20.74 4.31
N ALA A 57 -2.53 19.99 5.07
CA ALA A 57 -2.46 20.02 6.52
C ALA A 57 -1.06 19.61 7.02
N GLU A 58 -0.55 20.32 8.01
CA GLU A 58 0.66 19.93 8.73
C GLU A 58 0.37 18.65 9.50
N ARG A 59 1.12 17.58 9.20
CA ARG A 59 1.00 16.30 9.88
C ARG A 59 2.17 16.12 10.81
N THR A 60 1.90 15.78 12.07
CA THR A 60 2.93 15.34 13.01
C THR A 60 3.46 13.98 12.56
N GLN A 61 4.77 13.87 12.35
CA GLN A 61 5.39 12.60 11.98
C GLN A 61 5.43 11.68 13.20
N ILE A 62 5.00 10.44 13.01
CA ILE A 62 5.16 9.38 14.01
C ILE A 62 6.30 8.47 13.52
N PRO A 63 7.53 8.64 14.04
CA PRO A 63 8.72 8.00 13.49
C PRO A 63 8.63 6.47 13.55
N GLU A 64 7.98 5.91 14.58
CA GLU A 64 7.77 4.46 14.71
C GLU A 64 6.95 3.88 13.55
N VAL A 65 5.86 4.55 13.17
CA VAL A 65 4.99 4.11 12.06
C VAL A 65 5.72 4.24 10.72
N ILE A 66 6.50 5.30 10.54
CA ILE A 66 7.34 5.50 9.35
C ILE A 66 8.36 4.36 9.25
N ALA A 67 9.05 4.04 10.34
CA ALA A 67 10.01 2.94 10.39
C ALA A 67 9.36 1.59 10.08
N ALA A 68 8.15 1.32 10.60
CA ALA A 68 7.39 0.10 10.28
C ALA A 68 7.00 0.01 8.80
N LEU A 69 6.57 1.12 8.20
CA LEU A 69 6.25 1.19 6.76
C LEU A 69 7.49 0.98 5.88
N GLU A 70 8.62 1.57 6.26
CA GLU A 70 9.89 1.35 5.56
C GLU A 70 10.37 -0.10 5.68
N ALA A 71 10.28 -0.70 6.86
CA ALA A 71 10.64 -2.09 7.08
C ALA A 71 9.80 -3.03 6.20
N ARG A 72 8.49 -2.75 6.05
CA ARG A 72 7.59 -3.51 5.17
C ARG A 72 7.95 -3.36 3.67
N ARG A 73 8.46 -2.20 3.27
CA ARG A 73 8.85 -1.93 1.87
C ARG A 73 10.17 -2.57 1.50
N ARG A 74 11.06 -2.82 2.46
CA ARG A 74 12.36 -3.43 2.20
C ARG A 74 12.14 -4.89 1.78
N PRO A 75 12.74 -5.35 0.66
CA PRO A 75 12.67 -6.76 0.31
C PRO A 75 13.31 -7.60 1.42
N PRO A 76 12.85 -8.85 1.64
CA PRO A 76 13.43 -9.71 2.65
C PRO A 76 14.93 -9.83 2.38
N ARG A 77 15.74 -9.54 3.39
CA ARG A 77 17.20 -9.66 3.31
C ARG A 77 17.49 -11.13 3.05
N LYS A 78 17.98 -11.46 1.85
CA LYS A 78 18.36 -12.84 1.52
C LYS A 78 19.40 -13.29 2.54
N ALA A 79 19.09 -14.37 3.26
CA ALA A 79 20.07 -15.00 4.14
C ALA A 79 21.31 -15.34 3.29
N PRO A 80 22.53 -15.15 3.82
CA PRO A 80 23.74 -15.57 3.11
C PRO A 80 23.60 -17.05 2.78
N ALA A 81 23.86 -17.40 1.51
CA ALA A 81 23.83 -18.79 1.10
C ALA A 81 24.83 -19.58 1.96
N PRO A 82 24.47 -20.78 2.44
CA PRO A 82 25.39 -21.59 3.21
C PRO A 82 26.65 -21.85 2.36
N THR A 83 27.81 -21.50 2.90
CA THR A 83 29.09 -21.81 2.26
C THR A 83 29.24 -23.32 2.25
N ARG A 84 29.21 -23.93 1.05
CA ARG A 84 29.51 -25.36 0.91
C ARG A 84 30.94 -25.59 1.36
N LYS A 85 31.14 -26.40 2.40
CA LYS A 85 32.45 -26.91 2.76
C LYS A 85 33.02 -27.65 1.55
N ARG A 86 34.19 -27.24 1.07
CA ARG A 86 34.86 -27.90 -0.05
C ARG A 86 35.65 -29.07 0.49
N GLN A 87 35.49 -30.25 -0.11
CA GLN A 87 36.30 -31.41 0.20
C GLN A 87 37.79 -31.09 0.03
N ARG A 88 38.58 -31.46 1.04
CA ARG A 88 40.03 -31.33 1.03
C ARG A 88 40.65 -32.71 0.83
N ARG A 89 41.72 -32.80 0.03
CA ARG A 89 42.52 -34.02 -0.08
C ARG A 89 43.37 -34.14 1.17
N LYS A 90 43.17 -35.21 1.95
CA LYS A 90 44.03 -35.61 3.06
C LYS A 90 44.85 -36.83 2.64
N VAL A 91 46.15 -36.81 2.92
CA VAL A 91 47.02 -37.98 2.71
C VAL A 91 46.98 -38.82 3.98
N ILE A 92 46.73 -40.12 3.86
CA ILE A 92 46.85 -41.08 4.95
C ILE A 92 48.27 -41.63 4.94
N TYR A 93 48.90 -41.63 6.12
CA TYR A 93 50.24 -42.16 6.33
C TYR A 93 50.17 -43.46 7.14
N ASP A 94 51.08 -44.39 6.84
CA ASP A 94 51.26 -45.63 7.62
C ASP A 94 51.98 -45.36 8.96
N ASP A 95 52.09 -46.36 9.83
CA ASP A 95 52.78 -46.29 11.14
C ASP A 95 54.27 -45.90 11.00
N PHE A 96 54.83 -46.03 9.79
CA PHE A 96 56.19 -45.60 9.43
C PHE A 96 56.24 -44.25 8.70
N GLY A 97 55.12 -43.56 8.51
CA GLY A 97 55.05 -42.23 7.88
C GLY A 97 55.06 -42.23 6.35
N GLU A 98 54.94 -43.39 5.70
CA GLU A 98 54.86 -43.49 4.25
C GLU A 98 53.44 -43.17 3.74
N PRO A 99 53.29 -42.42 2.62
CA PRO A 99 51.98 -42.05 2.11
C PRO A 99 51.28 -43.26 1.47
N LEU A 100 50.20 -43.73 2.09
CA LEU A 100 49.41 -44.87 1.60
C LEU A 100 48.42 -44.46 0.52
N ARG A 101 47.58 -43.44 0.79
CA ARG A 101 46.52 -43.01 -0.13
C ARG A 101 45.99 -41.61 0.15
N HIS A 102 45.39 -41.00 -0.86
CA HIS A 102 44.64 -39.77 -0.74
C HIS A 102 43.15 -40.06 -0.50
N VAL A 103 42.57 -39.40 0.50
CA VAL A 103 41.13 -39.45 0.81
C VAL A 103 40.56 -38.03 0.81
N TRP A 104 39.38 -37.88 0.24
CA TRP A 104 38.63 -36.62 0.30
C TRP A 104 37.88 -36.54 1.63
N SER A 105 38.07 -35.45 2.38
CA SER A 105 37.37 -35.22 3.65
C SER A 105 36.53 -33.94 3.62
N ASP A 106 35.35 -33.97 4.22
CA ASP A 106 34.40 -32.85 4.33
C ASP A 106 34.67 -31.89 5.51
N ASP A 107 35.72 -32.13 6.31
CA ASP A 107 36.12 -31.30 7.47
C ASP A 107 36.41 -29.83 7.10
#